data_AF-A0A6G3MMQ8-F1
#
_entry.id   AF-A0A6G3MMQ8-F1
#
_cell.length_a   1.000
_cell.length_b   1.000
_cell.length_c   1.000
_cell.angle_alpha   90.00
_cell.angle_beta   90.00
_cell.angle_gamma   90.00
#
_symmetry.space_group_name_H-M   'P 1'
#
loop_
_entity.id
_entity.type
_entity.pdbx_description
1 polymer ?
#
loop_
_entity_poly.entity_id
_entity_poly.type
_entity_poly.pdbx_seq_one_letter_code
_entity_poly.pdbx_strand_id
1 'polypeptide(L)'
;SFSLSHDLFTKSTTSVIWGYQEVAIQGMLDFDYLCNRKKPSVCCMIYPFRASYISKFYFGLKEIFIPIYGTFEEAVSKFPEASVLINFASMRSSFEVSVETLKFPQFKILSIFAEGIPERFTQILNAKAKETGVMIF
;
A
#
# COMPACT_ATOMS: atom_id res chain seq x y z
N SER A 1 19.56 0.58 24.24
CA SER A 1 18.80 -0.68 24.31
C SER A 1 17.56 -0.54 23.44
N PHE A 2 17.56 -1.11 22.23
CA PHE A 2 16.34 -1.27 21.43
C PHE A 2 16.17 -2.76 21.16
N SER A 3 15.47 -3.44 22.05
CA SER A 3 14.86 -4.73 21.73
C SER A 3 13.37 -4.52 21.62
N LEU A 4 12.80 -4.80 20.46
CA LEU A 4 11.62 -5.65 20.33
C LEU A 4 11.48 -5.93 18.83
N SER A 5 11.61 -7.19 18.44
CA SER A 5 11.16 -7.73 17.16
C SER A 5 9.74 -7.22 16.88
N HIS A 6 9.61 -6.17 16.07
CA HIS A 6 8.33 -5.72 15.56
C HIS A 6 8.06 -6.52 14.30
N ASP A 7 7.08 -7.42 14.38
CA ASP A 7 6.58 -8.13 13.21
C ASP A 7 6.13 -7.10 12.16
N LEU A 8 6.87 -7.05 11.04
CA LEU A 8 6.61 -6.14 9.93
C LEU A 8 5.19 -6.31 9.39
N PHE A 9 4.76 -7.57 9.33
CA PHE A 9 3.44 -7.97 8.86
C PHE A 9 2.81 -8.91 9.87
N THR A 10 1.53 -8.71 10.14
CA THR A 10 0.72 -9.55 11.01
C THR A 10 -0.57 -9.93 10.30
N LYS A 11 -1.35 -10.83 10.89
CA LYS A 11 -2.68 -11.21 10.36
C LYS A 11 -3.67 -10.05 10.30
N SER A 12 -3.42 -8.94 10.99
CA SER A 12 -4.25 -7.74 10.98
C SER A 12 -3.72 -6.63 10.07
N THR A 13 -2.53 -6.79 9.48
CA THR A 13 -1.93 -5.77 8.59
C THR A 13 -2.82 -5.52 7.38
N THR A 14 -3.14 -4.25 7.12
CA THR A 14 -3.86 -3.81 5.94
C THR A 14 -3.01 -2.87 5.11
N SER A 15 -3.20 -2.94 3.79
CA SER A 15 -2.47 -2.20 2.78
C SER A 15 -3.39 -1.38 1.90
N VAL A 16 -2.91 -0.19 1.57
CA VAL A 16 -3.42 0.62 0.46
C VAL A 16 -2.59 0.31 -0.78
N ILE A 17 -3.24 0.20 -1.93
CA ILE A 17 -2.56 -0.01 -3.21
C ILE A 17 -2.56 1.28 -4.01
N TRP A 18 -1.40 1.81 -4.37
CA TRP A 18 -1.33 2.85 -5.38
C TRP A 18 -1.33 2.20 -6.77
N GLY A 19 -2.27 2.61 -7.62
CA GLY A 19 -2.40 2.11 -8.99
C GLY A 19 -3.55 1.11 -9.16
N TYR A 20 -3.83 0.74 -10.41
CA TYR A 20 -4.91 -0.18 -10.76
C TYR A 20 -4.36 -1.56 -11.13
N GLN A 21 -4.26 -2.47 -10.16
CA GLN A 21 -3.66 -3.80 -10.32
C GLN A 21 -4.58 -4.92 -9.84
N GLU A 22 -5.68 -5.14 -10.55
CA GLU A 22 -6.73 -6.09 -10.13
C GLU A 22 -6.20 -7.52 -9.94
N VAL A 23 -5.32 -7.99 -10.85
CA VAL A 23 -4.77 -9.35 -10.77
C VAL A 23 -3.92 -9.54 -9.50
N ALA A 24 -3.08 -8.56 -9.18
CA ALA A 24 -2.25 -8.61 -7.97
C ALA A 24 -3.11 -8.54 -6.70
N ILE A 25 -4.13 -7.66 -6.69
CA ILE A 25 -5.05 -7.53 -5.57
C ILE A 25 -5.84 -8.82 -5.36
N GLN A 26 -6.40 -9.41 -6.42
CA GLN A 26 -7.11 -10.69 -6.30
C GLN A 26 -6.18 -11.78 -5.77
N GLY A 27 -4.94 -11.86 -6.26
CA GLY A 27 -3.94 -12.80 -5.74
C GLY A 27 -3.63 -12.60 -4.25
N MET A 28 -3.56 -11.36 -3.77
CA MET A 28 -3.41 -11.07 -2.32
C MET A 28 -4.62 -11.55 -1.53
N LEU A 29 -5.84 -11.32 -2.02
CA LEU A 29 -7.07 -11.75 -1.36
C LEU A 29 -7.23 -13.28 -1.33
N ASP A 30 -6.83 -13.95 -2.41
CA ASP A 30 -6.81 -15.41 -2.49
C ASP A 30 -5.83 -15.97 -1.46
N PHE A 31 -4.63 -15.40 -1.39
CA PHE A 31 -3.64 -15.75 -0.37
C PHE A 31 -4.18 -15.50 1.04
N ASP A 32 -4.79 -14.35 1.29
CA ASP A 32 -5.39 -14.03 2.59
C ASP A 32 -6.44 -15.06 3.02
N TYR A 33 -7.30 -15.47 2.09
CA TYR A 33 -8.33 -16.48 2.31
C TYR A 33 -7.71 -17.85 2.62
N LEU A 34 -6.72 -18.28 1.82
CA LEU A 34 -5.99 -19.54 2.06
C LEU A 34 -5.24 -19.54 3.39
N CYS A 35 -4.74 -18.38 3.83
CA CYS A 35 -4.12 -18.19 5.14
C CYS A 35 -5.12 -18.06 6.29
N ASN A 36 -6.43 -18.26 6.05
CA ASN A 36 -7.50 -18.13 7.03
C ASN A 36 -7.54 -16.76 7.72
N ARG A 37 -7.22 -15.68 6.99
CA ARG A 37 -7.41 -14.32 7.50
C ARG A 37 -8.89 -14.01 7.63
N LYS A 38 -9.24 -13.27 8.68
CA LYS A 38 -10.62 -12.83 8.92
C LYS A 38 -11.01 -11.61 8.08
N LYS A 39 -10.01 -10.84 7.62
CA LYS A 39 -10.20 -9.64 6.79
C LYS A 39 -9.19 -9.62 5.63
N PRO A 40 -9.59 -9.07 4.47
CA PRO A 40 -8.68 -8.69 3.40
C PRO A 40 -7.45 -7.94 3.90
N SER A 41 -6.29 -8.22 3.32
CA SER A 41 -5.10 -7.39 3.47
C SER A 41 -5.21 -6.10 2.67
N VAL A 42 -5.90 -6.08 1.54
CA VAL A 42 -6.14 -4.86 0.77
C VAL A 42 -7.40 -4.16 1.25
N CYS A 43 -7.27 -2.92 1.75
CA CYS A 43 -8.42 -2.15 2.24
C CYS A 43 -8.97 -1.18 1.20
N CYS A 44 -8.11 -0.55 0.40
CA CYS A 44 -8.51 0.34 -0.69
C CYS A 44 -7.39 0.52 -1.72
N MET A 45 -7.73 1.17 -2.82
CA MET A 45 -6.78 1.60 -3.85
C MET A 45 -6.78 3.12 -3.97
N ILE A 46 -5.66 3.68 -4.42
CA ILE A 46 -5.54 5.08 -4.85
C ILE A 46 -5.27 5.08 -6.35
N TYR A 47 -6.15 5.73 -7.12
CA TYR A 47 -6.01 5.87 -8.56
C TYR A 47 -6.44 7.27 -9.01
N PRO A 48 -5.49 8.23 -9.11
CA PRO A 48 -5.82 9.67 -9.26
C PRO A 48 -6.39 10.05 -10.63
N PHE A 49 -6.42 9.13 -11.60
CA PHE A 49 -6.89 9.40 -12.96
C PHE A 49 -8.39 9.17 -13.16
N ARG A 50 -9.13 8.78 -12.11
CA ARG A 50 -10.60 8.59 -12.14
C ARG A 50 -11.23 9.11 -10.87
N ALA A 51 -12.49 9.51 -10.96
CA ALA A 51 -13.32 9.81 -9.79
C ALA A 51 -13.50 8.55 -8.93
N SER A 52 -13.68 8.73 -7.62
CA SER A 52 -13.79 7.62 -6.67
C SER A 52 -14.93 6.65 -7.03
N TYR A 53 -14.63 5.35 -6.95
CA TYR A 53 -15.55 4.26 -7.31
C TYR A 53 -15.22 2.99 -6.54
N ILE A 54 -16.04 1.95 -6.69
CA ILE A 54 -15.82 0.64 -6.06
C ILE A 54 -15.50 -0.39 -7.14
N SER A 55 -14.54 -1.27 -6.86
CA SER A 55 -14.27 -2.44 -7.71
C SER A 55 -14.64 -3.74 -6.97
N LYS A 56 -15.09 -4.73 -7.73
CA LYS A 56 -15.58 -6.02 -7.22
C LYS A 56 -14.43 -7.04 -7.21
N PHE A 57 -14.26 -7.70 -6.07
CA PHE A 57 -13.29 -8.78 -5.87
C PHE A 57 -13.94 -9.97 -5.17
N TYR A 58 -13.19 -11.08 -5.07
CA TYR A 58 -13.59 -12.26 -4.32
C TYR A 58 -12.71 -12.47 -3.09
N PHE A 59 -13.31 -12.83 -1.96
CA PHE A 59 -12.61 -13.31 -0.77
C PHE A 59 -13.10 -14.72 -0.47
N GLY A 60 -12.39 -15.71 -1.01
CA GLY A 60 -12.94 -17.06 -1.19
C GLY A 60 -14.12 -17.03 -2.17
N LEU A 61 -15.27 -17.56 -1.78
CA LEU A 61 -16.48 -17.56 -2.60
C LEU A 61 -17.34 -16.29 -2.44
N LYS A 62 -16.96 -15.39 -1.52
CA LYS A 62 -17.74 -14.19 -1.21
C LYS A 62 -17.32 -13.02 -2.09
N GLU A 63 -18.28 -12.37 -2.75
CA GLU A 63 -18.05 -11.08 -3.39
C GLU A 63 -17.85 -9.98 -2.36
N ILE A 64 -16.80 -9.19 -2.54
CA ILE A 64 -16.49 -8.00 -1.74
C ILE A 64 -16.24 -6.80 -2.66
N PHE A 65 -16.40 -5.60 -2.11
CA PHE A 65 -16.12 -4.35 -2.82
C PHE A 65 -14.94 -3.65 -2.17
N ILE A 66 -13.94 -3.28 -2.98
CA ILE A 66 -12.78 -2.49 -2.54
C ILE A 66 -12.95 -1.08 -3.12
N PRO A 67 -12.97 -0.03 -2.27
CA PRO A 67 -13.07 1.34 -2.75
C PRO A 67 -11.77 1.82 -3.37
N ILE A 68 -11.91 2.70 -4.35
CA ILE A 68 -10.83 3.34 -5.10
C ILE A 68 -11.01 4.84 -4.94
N TYR A 69 -9.97 5.51 -4.45
CA TYR A 69 -9.97 6.94 -4.17
C TYR A 69 -9.07 7.72 -5.13
N GLY A 70 -9.43 8.97 -5.36
CA GLY A 70 -8.64 9.87 -6.21
C GLY A 70 -7.39 10.44 -5.50
N THR A 71 -7.38 10.50 -4.17
CA THR A 71 -6.28 11.11 -3.41
C THR A 71 -5.85 10.28 -2.21
N PHE A 72 -4.63 10.55 -1.72
CA PHE A 72 -4.13 9.94 -0.50
C PHE A 72 -4.97 10.34 0.72
N GLU A 73 -5.36 11.61 0.85
CA GLU A 73 -6.09 12.11 2.02
C GLU A 73 -7.43 11.41 2.19
N GLU A 74 -8.15 11.15 1.09
CA GLU A 74 -9.42 10.44 1.15
C GLU A 74 -9.20 8.99 1.60
N ALA A 75 -8.24 8.29 1.00
CA ALA A 75 -7.92 6.91 1.36
C ALA A 75 -7.46 6.76 2.82
N VAL A 76 -6.50 7.59 3.23
CA VAL A 76 -5.88 7.60 4.56
C VAL A 76 -6.90 7.95 5.64
N SER A 77 -7.78 8.92 5.40
CA SER A 77 -8.82 9.29 6.37
C SER A 77 -9.89 8.21 6.56
N LYS A 78 -10.18 7.42 5.52
CA LYS A 78 -11.15 6.31 5.58
C LYS A 78 -10.56 5.02 6.15
N PHE A 79 -9.25 4.84 6.02
CA PHE A 79 -8.53 3.64 6.46
C PHE A 79 -7.32 4.01 7.35
N PRO A 80 -7.54 4.64 8.52
CA PRO A 80 -6.47 5.07 9.42
C PRO A 80 -5.63 3.90 9.98
N GLU A 81 -6.15 2.67 9.94
CA GLU A 81 -5.46 1.46 10.38
C GLU A 81 -4.51 0.87 9.32
N ALA A 82 -4.55 1.34 8.08
CA ALA A 82 -3.67 0.86 7.03
C ALA A 82 -2.21 1.25 7.31
N SER A 83 -1.35 0.25 7.45
CA SER A 83 0.05 0.43 7.82
C SER A 83 1.03 0.19 6.67
N VAL A 84 0.55 -0.27 5.52
CA VAL A 84 1.36 -0.59 4.35
C VAL A 84 0.84 0.19 3.13
N LEU A 85 1.74 0.75 2.33
CA LEU A 85 1.43 1.14 0.95
C LEU A 85 2.20 0.25 -0.01
N ILE A 86 1.50 -0.31 -1.00
CA ILE A 86 2.12 -0.99 -2.15
C ILE A 86 2.02 -0.08 -3.36
N ASN A 87 3.17 0.36 -3.86
CA ASN A 87 3.30 1.35 -4.92
C ASN A 87 3.57 0.67 -6.28
N PHE A 88 2.51 0.56 -7.09
CA PHE A 88 2.60 0.11 -8.49
C PHE A 88 2.67 1.27 -9.49
N ALA A 89 3.09 2.46 -9.05
CA ALA A 89 3.34 3.57 -9.96
C ALA A 89 4.41 3.21 -11.00
N SER A 90 4.38 3.89 -12.15
CA SER A 90 5.45 3.76 -13.14
C SER A 90 6.78 4.30 -12.59
N MET A 91 7.90 3.94 -13.20
CA MET A 91 9.22 4.51 -12.92
C MET A 91 9.23 6.06 -12.85
N ARG A 92 8.42 6.72 -13.68
CA ARG A 92 8.36 8.19 -13.75
C ARG A 92 7.67 8.82 -12.55
N SER A 93 6.69 8.13 -11.97
CA SER A 93 5.83 8.66 -10.91
C SER A 93 6.11 8.01 -9.54
N SER A 94 6.82 6.89 -9.50
CA SER A 94 7.06 6.13 -8.28
C SER A 94 7.79 6.92 -7.21
N PHE A 95 8.77 7.75 -7.58
CA PHE A 95 9.47 8.59 -6.61
C PHE A 95 8.53 9.60 -5.91
N GLU A 96 7.70 10.29 -6.68
CA GLU A 96 6.77 11.31 -6.16
C GLU A 96 5.72 10.67 -5.24
N VAL A 97 5.13 9.56 -5.69
CA VAL A 97 4.17 8.76 -4.91
C VAL A 97 4.81 8.29 -3.59
N SER A 98 6.04 7.77 -3.65
CA SER A 98 6.77 7.33 -2.47
C SER A 98 7.04 8.48 -1.51
N VAL A 99 7.49 9.65 -1.99
CA VAL A 99 7.71 10.84 -1.14
C VAL A 99 6.41 11.33 -0.52
N GLU A 100 5.30 11.29 -1.24
CA GLU A 100 3.98 11.65 -0.72
C GLU A 100 3.52 10.69 0.37
N THR A 101 3.74 9.38 0.18
CA THR A 101 3.45 8.34 1.18
C THR A 101 4.11 8.64 2.53
N LEU A 102 5.38 9.08 2.50
CA LEU A 102 6.16 9.39 3.72
C LEU A 102 5.59 10.55 4.54
N LYS A 103 4.65 11.34 3.99
CA LYS A 103 3.94 12.39 4.73
C LYS A 103 2.87 11.85 5.67
N PHE A 104 2.43 10.61 5.48
CA PHE A 104 1.35 10.00 6.26
C PHE A 104 1.91 9.05 7.33
N PRO A 105 1.84 9.43 8.63
CA PRO A 105 2.51 8.70 9.71
C PRO A 105 1.93 7.31 9.99
N GLN A 106 0.73 6.97 9.45
CA GLN A 106 0.13 5.65 9.60
C GLN A 106 0.88 4.57 8.82
N PHE A 107 1.48 4.91 7.68
CA PHE A 107 2.28 3.96 6.92
C PHE A 107 3.60 3.70 7.64
N LYS A 108 3.89 2.42 7.86
CA LYS A 108 5.15 1.92 8.42
C LYS A 108 5.99 1.22 7.37
N ILE A 109 5.34 0.77 6.29
CA ILE A 109 5.97 0.03 5.20
C ILE A 109 5.51 0.62 3.87
N LEU A 110 6.48 0.82 2.97
CA LEU A 110 6.28 1.21 1.59
C LEU A 110 6.99 0.20 0.69
N SER A 111 6.24 -0.53 -0.14
CA SER A 111 6.82 -1.44 -1.14
C SER A 111 6.74 -0.82 -2.52
N ILE A 112 7.86 -0.80 -3.26
CA ILE A 112 7.97 -0.12 -4.57
C ILE A 112 8.23 -1.15 -5.67
N PHE A 113 7.31 -1.28 -6.62
CA PHE A 113 7.39 -2.26 -7.71
C PHE A 113 8.04 -1.72 -8.99
N ALA A 114 8.21 -0.39 -9.10
CA ALA A 114 8.80 0.20 -10.28
C ALA A 114 10.31 -0.10 -10.39
N GLU A 115 10.71 -0.71 -11.50
CA GLU A 115 12.12 -0.83 -11.87
C GLU A 115 12.62 0.42 -12.61
N GLY A 116 13.94 0.64 -12.57
CA GLY A 116 14.60 1.70 -13.35
C GLY A 116 14.57 3.11 -12.74
N ILE A 117 14.09 3.27 -11.49
CA ILE A 117 14.14 4.57 -10.81
C ILE A 117 15.60 5.03 -10.72
N PRO A 118 15.94 6.26 -11.17
CA PRO A 118 17.30 6.79 -11.07
C PRO A 118 17.87 6.67 -9.66
N GLU A 119 19.10 6.18 -9.52
CA GLU A 119 19.71 5.87 -8.21
C GLU A 119 19.69 7.06 -7.25
N ARG A 120 19.93 8.28 -7.77
CA ARG A 120 19.86 9.51 -6.98
C ARG A 120 18.51 9.70 -6.28
N PHE A 121 17.41 9.34 -6.93
CA PHE A 121 16.08 9.43 -6.33
C PHE A 121 15.87 8.37 -5.25
N THR A 122 16.36 7.14 -5.47
CA THR A 122 16.35 6.08 -4.46
C THR A 122 17.16 6.48 -3.22
N GLN A 123 18.32 7.11 -3.39
CA GLN A 123 19.14 7.63 -2.28
C GLN A 123 18.40 8.70 -1.47
N ILE A 124 17.77 9.68 -2.14
CA ILE A 124 16.96 10.71 -1.48
C ILE A 124 15.79 10.08 -0.73
N LEU A 125 15.12 9.12 -1.35
CA LEU A 125 13.97 8.45 -0.76
C LEU A 125 14.37 7.66 0.50
N ASN A 126 15.48 6.92 0.45
CA ASN A 126 16.03 6.19 1.59
C ASN A 126 16.41 7.12 2.76
N ALA A 127 16.95 8.31 2.48
CA ALA A 127 17.23 9.30 3.52
C ALA A 127 15.94 9.76 4.22
N LYS A 128 14.92 10.14 3.45
CA LYS A 128 13.60 10.55 3.99
C LYS A 128 12.90 9.42 4.75
N ALA A 129 13.01 8.19 4.28
CA ALA A 129 12.43 7.02 4.92
C ALA A 129 13.03 6.78 6.32
N LYS A 130 14.35 6.96 6.46
CA LYS A 130 15.04 6.90 7.76
C LYS A 130 14.56 7.98 8.72
N GLU A 131 14.36 9.21 8.23
CA GLU A 131 13.85 10.33 9.04
C GLU A 131 12.41 10.08 9.53
N THR A 132 11.59 9.45 8.69
CA THR A 132 10.17 9.18 8.99
C THR A 132 9.92 7.84 9.67
N GLY A 133 10.95 6.98 9.76
CA GLY A 133 10.84 5.64 10.34
C GLY A 133 10.03 4.65 9.48
N VAL A 134 9.86 4.94 8.19
CA VAL A 134 9.18 4.06 7.24
C VAL A 134 10.18 3.11 6.62
N MET A 135 9.85 1.81 6.58
CA MET A 135 10.67 0.80 5.92
C MET A 135 10.29 0.69 4.45
N ILE A 136 11.30 0.70 3.57
CA ILE A 136 11.12 0.58 2.12
C ILE A 136 11.56 -0.81 1.67
N PHE A 137 10.72 -1.46 0.86
CA PHE A 137 10.97 -2.73 0.17
C PHE A 137 10.96 -2.53 -1.33
#